data_AF-A0A814W3G3-F1
#
_entry.id   AF-A0A814W3G3-F1
#
_cell.length_a   1.000
_cell.length_b   1.000
_cell.length_c   1.000
_cell.angle_alpha   90.00
_cell.angle_beta   90.00
_cell.angle_gamma   90.00
#
_symmetry.space_group_name_H-M   'P 1'
#
loop_
_entity.id
_entity.type
_entity.pdbx_description
1 polymer ?
#
loop_
_entity_poly.entity_id
_entity_poly.type
_entity_poly.pdbx_seq_one_letter_code
_entity_poly.pdbx_strand_id
1 'polypeptide(L)'
;VITKVMEVYQPGAIVLQCGADSLTGDRLGCFNLTLKGHGKCLEFIKSFNLPLLILGGGGYTIRNVARAWTYETAIALNEEIPNELPYNDYYEYYGPEFKLHISPSNMPNQNSSDYLDKIKVKLFDNLHIPDDAIDMDL
;
A
#
# COMPACT_ATOMS: atom_id res chain seq x y z
N VAL A 1 0.30 11.76 6.46
CA VAL A 1 1.72 11.89 6.05
C VAL A 1 1.80 12.18 4.56
N ILE A 2 1.38 11.26 3.68
CA ILE A 2 1.48 11.46 2.22
C ILE A 2 0.80 12.76 1.74
N THR A 3 -0.39 13.14 2.21
CA THR A 3 -1.00 14.44 1.87
C THR A 3 -0.06 15.61 2.13
N LYS A 4 0.62 15.62 3.29
CA LYS A 4 1.55 16.69 3.66
C LYS A 4 2.81 16.65 2.81
N VAL A 5 3.29 15.46 2.44
CA VAL A 5 4.40 15.30 1.48
C VAL A 5 4.01 15.90 0.12
N MET A 6 2.82 15.62 -0.37
CA MET A 6 2.34 16.17 -1.65
C MET A 6 2.21 17.69 -1.61
N GLU A 7 1.70 18.25 -0.50
CA GLU A 7 1.57 19.70 -0.28
C GLU A 7 2.93 20.42 -0.27
N VAL A 8 3.92 19.84 0.41
CA VAL A 8 5.23 20.45 0.66
C VAL A 8 6.20 20.22 -0.49
N TYR A 9 6.31 18.98 -0.96
CA TYR A 9 7.31 18.59 -1.96
C TYR A 9 6.83 18.85 -3.39
N GLN A 10 5.52 18.90 -3.63
CA GLN A 10 4.90 19.15 -4.94
C GLN A 10 5.55 18.35 -6.09
N PRO A 11 5.54 17.01 -6.02
CA PRO A 11 6.21 16.19 -7.02
C PRO A 11 5.56 16.34 -8.41
N GLY A 12 6.37 16.24 -9.47
CA GLY A 12 5.87 16.15 -10.85
C GLY A 12 5.49 14.73 -11.30
N ALA A 13 5.93 13.71 -10.57
CA ALA A 13 5.62 12.29 -10.82
C ALA A 13 5.77 11.47 -9.53
N ILE A 14 5.12 10.31 -9.47
CA ILE A 14 5.16 9.40 -8.32
C ILE A 14 5.68 8.02 -8.77
N VAL A 15 6.57 7.44 -7.98
CA VAL A 15 6.92 6.02 -8.07
C VAL A 15 6.43 5.34 -6.81
N LEU A 16 5.48 4.41 -6.94
CA LEU A 16 4.94 3.64 -5.82
C LEU A 16 5.45 2.20 -5.90
N GLN A 17 6.21 1.80 -4.89
CA GLN A 17 6.67 0.43 -4.70
C GLN A 17 5.63 -0.34 -3.86
N CYS A 18 5.00 -1.35 -4.46
CA CYS A 18 3.91 -2.14 -3.87
C CYS A 18 4.45 -3.48 -3.32
N GLY A 19 5.39 -3.41 -2.37
CA GLY A 19 5.90 -4.59 -1.67
C GLY A 19 4.78 -5.35 -0.95
N ALA A 20 4.63 -6.63 -1.27
CA ALA A 20 3.58 -7.51 -0.77
C ALA A 20 3.99 -8.28 0.50
N ASP A 21 5.22 -8.09 1.00
CA ASP A 21 5.68 -8.65 2.28
C ASP A 21 5.07 -7.96 3.51
N SER A 22 4.40 -6.83 3.33
CA SER A 22 3.58 -6.17 4.35
C SER A 22 2.21 -6.84 4.59
N LEU A 23 1.85 -7.85 3.79
CA LEU A 23 0.58 -8.56 3.91
C LEU A 23 0.58 -9.54 5.09
N THR A 24 -0.62 -9.79 5.61
CA THR A 24 -0.88 -10.83 6.60
C THR A 24 -0.49 -12.21 6.08
N GLY A 25 0.17 -12.99 6.94
CA GLY A 25 0.60 -14.35 6.62
C GLY A 25 1.75 -14.42 5.60
N ASP A 26 2.51 -13.33 5.42
CA ASP A 26 3.79 -13.40 4.70
C ASP A 26 4.80 -14.30 5.44
N ARG A 27 5.76 -14.89 4.70
CA ARG A 27 6.77 -15.79 5.31
C ARG A 27 7.87 -15.04 6.07
N LEU A 28 8.19 -13.81 5.68
CA LEU A 28 9.24 -13.00 6.31
C LEU A 28 8.66 -11.76 7.00
N GLY A 29 7.61 -11.17 6.44
CA GLY A 29 6.92 -10.04 7.02
C GLY A 29 6.12 -10.39 8.28
N CYS A 30 6.00 -9.41 9.17
CA CYS A 30 5.30 -9.54 10.45
C CYS A 30 4.10 -8.59 10.57
N PHE A 31 3.60 -8.08 9.45
CA PHE A 31 2.42 -7.21 9.40
C PHE A 31 1.13 -8.01 9.26
N ASN A 32 -0.01 -7.31 9.40
CA ASN A 32 -1.34 -7.92 9.36
C ASN A 32 -2.28 -7.23 8.34
N LEU A 33 -1.73 -6.70 7.24
CA LEU A 33 -2.53 -6.03 6.20
C LEU A 33 -3.25 -7.06 5.31
N THR A 34 -4.49 -6.74 4.94
CA THR A 34 -5.20 -7.46 3.88
C THR A 34 -4.90 -6.84 2.52
N LEU A 35 -5.26 -7.53 1.45
CA LEU A 35 -5.25 -6.98 0.09
C LEU A 35 -5.98 -5.65 -0.03
N LYS A 36 -7.14 -5.53 0.63
CA LYS A 36 -7.92 -4.28 0.62
C LYS A 36 -7.18 -3.16 1.33
N GLY A 37 -6.60 -3.44 2.50
CA GLY A 37 -5.82 -2.45 3.25
C GLY A 37 -4.59 -1.98 2.48
N HIS A 38 -3.88 -2.90 1.82
CA HIS A 38 -2.72 -2.61 0.99
C HIS A 38 -3.11 -1.82 -0.28
N GLY A 39 -4.13 -2.26 -1.02
CA GLY A 39 -4.66 -1.57 -2.20
C GLY A 39 -5.22 -0.16 -1.92
N LYS A 40 -5.68 0.13 -0.70
CA LYS A 40 -6.09 1.49 -0.30
C LYS A 40 -4.94 2.50 -0.41
N CYS A 41 -3.69 2.07 -0.23
CA CYS A 41 -2.53 2.94 -0.45
C CYS A 41 -2.42 3.35 -1.92
N LEU A 42 -2.58 2.40 -2.84
CA LEU A 42 -2.56 2.68 -4.28
C LEU A 42 -3.74 3.57 -4.70
N GLU A 43 -4.97 3.28 -4.23
CA GLU A 43 -6.14 4.14 -4.49
C GLU A 43 -5.88 5.59 -4.05
N PHE A 44 -5.33 5.76 -2.84
CA PHE A 44 -5.02 7.08 -2.29
C PHE A 44 -3.96 7.82 -3.12
N ILE A 45 -2.87 7.14 -3.48
CA ILE A 45 -1.81 7.73 -4.32
C ILE A 45 -2.34 8.10 -5.71
N LYS A 46 -3.16 7.24 -6.31
CA LYS A 46 -3.76 7.48 -7.63
C LYS A 46 -4.65 8.72 -7.64
N SER A 47 -5.32 9.03 -6.53
CA SER A 47 -6.21 10.19 -6.42
C SER A 47 -5.53 11.56 -6.60
N PHE A 48 -4.20 11.64 -6.51
CA PHE A 48 -3.45 12.86 -6.78
C PHE A 48 -3.30 13.18 -8.28
N ASN A 49 -3.67 12.25 -9.17
CA ASN A 49 -3.70 12.44 -10.63
C ASN A 49 -2.36 12.91 -11.24
N LEU A 50 -1.25 12.41 -10.71
CA LEU A 50 0.09 12.61 -11.29
C LEU A 50 0.53 11.38 -12.10
N PRO A 51 1.51 11.54 -13.01
CA PRO A 51 2.19 10.40 -13.62
C PRO A 51 2.66 9.42 -12.54
N LEU A 52 2.18 8.18 -12.60
CA LEU A 52 2.37 7.17 -11.57
C LEU A 52 3.02 5.91 -12.18
N LEU A 53 4.20 5.55 -11.67
CA LEU A 53 4.84 4.26 -11.95
C LEU A 53 4.62 3.33 -10.75
N ILE A 54 3.97 2.18 -10.98
CA ILE A 54 3.69 1.17 -9.96
C ILE A 54 4.69 0.02 -10.15
N LEU A 55 5.41 -0.32 -9.08
CA LEU A 55 6.42 -1.38 -9.07
C LEU A 55 6.05 -2.48 -8.07
N GLY A 56 6.54 -3.69 -8.29
CA GLY A 56 6.45 -4.77 -7.30
C GLY A 56 7.50 -4.63 -6.18
N GLY A 57 7.98 -5.76 -5.66
CA GLY A 57 9.13 -5.86 -4.76
C GLY A 57 9.05 -7.10 -3.88
N GLY A 58 9.29 -6.97 -2.57
CA GLY A 58 9.22 -8.08 -1.62
C GLY A 58 7.84 -8.75 -1.57
N GLY A 59 7.79 -9.98 -1.07
CA GLY A 59 6.58 -10.80 -0.98
C GLY A 59 6.92 -12.27 -1.06
N TYR A 60 6.78 -12.99 0.06
CA TYR A 60 7.39 -14.31 0.25
C TYR A 60 6.35 -15.41 0.46
N THR A 61 5.09 -15.05 0.70
CA THR A 61 3.94 -15.93 0.47
C THR A 61 3.39 -15.73 -0.95
N ILE A 62 3.98 -16.41 -1.93
CA ILE A 62 3.77 -16.15 -3.38
C ILE A 62 2.30 -16.13 -3.83
N ARG A 63 1.42 -16.95 -3.24
CA ARG A 63 -0.03 -16.95 -3.56
C ARG A 63 -0.70 -15.63 -3.17
N ASN A 64 -0.25 -15.00 -2.09
CA ASN A 64 -0.77 -13.69 -1.66
C ASN A 64 -0.16 -12.56 -2.48
N VAL A 65 1.10 -12.70 -2.94
CA VAL A 65 1.72 -11.76 -3.88
C VAL A 65 0.94 -11.70 -5.18
N ALA A 66 0.63 -12.86 -5.77
CA ALA A 66 -0.15 -12.93 -7.01
C ALA A 66 -1.54 -12.28 -6.83
N ARG A 67 -2.23 -12.58 -5.72
CA ARG A 67 -3.51 -11.94 -5.38
C ARG A 67 -3.36 -10.42 -5.26
N ALA A 68 -2.36 -9.93 -4.55
CA ALA A 68 -2.16 -8.51 -4.28
C ALA A 68 -1.91 -7.72 -5.55
N TRP A 69 -0.95 -8.12 -6.36
CA TRP A 69 -0.64 -7.40 -7.60
C TRP A 69 -1.75 -7.52 -8.65
N THR A 70 -2.50 -8.63 -8.66
CA THR A 70 -3.72 -8.75 -9.49
C THR A 70 -4.78 -7.72 -9.06
N TYR A 71 -5.03 -7.60 -7.75
CA TYR A 71 -6.00 -6.66 -7.22
C TYR A 71 -5.57 -5.20 -7.39
N GLU A 72 -4.30 -4.89 -7.16
CA GLU A 72 -3.73 -3.56 -7.38
C GLU A 72 -3.74 -3.17 -8.86
N THR A 73 -3.58 -4.12 -9.77
CA THR A 73 -3.75 -3.87 -11.22
C THR A 73 -5.20 -3.48 -11.54
N ALA A 74 -6.19 -4.17 -10.96
CA ALA A 74 -7.60 -3.79 -11.11
C ALA A 74 -7.87 -2.37 -10.58
N ILE A 75 -7.29 -2.01 -9.42
CA ILE A 75 -7.33 -0.63 -8.90
C ILE A 75 -6.68 0.36 -9.87
N ALA A 76 -5.52 0.04 -10.45
CA ALA A 76 -4.86 0.90 -11.43
C ALA A 76 -5.71 1.12 -12.69
N LEU A 77 -6.52 0.12 -13.08
CA LEU A 77 -7.45 0.20 -14.20
C LEU A 77 -8.82 0.84 -13.85
N ASN A 78 -9.10 1.11 -12.57
CA ASN A 78 -10.44 1.47 -12.08
C ASN A 78 -11.50 0.40 -12.34
N GLU A 79 -11.12 -0.88 -12.26
CA GLU A 79 -12.01 -2.00 -12.49
C GLU A 79 -12.31 -2.75 -11.18
N GLU A 80 -13.56 -3.15 -11.00
CA GLU A 80 -13.94 -4.08 -9.94
C GLU A 80 -13.82 -5.52 -10.45
N ILE A 81 -13.18 -6.38 -9.66
CA ILE A 81 -13.03 -7.81 -9.97
C ILE A 81 -13.70 -8.68 -8.91
N PRO A 82 -14.31 -9.81 -9.31
CA PRO A 82 -14.97 -10.70 -8.36
C PRO A 82 -13.97 -11.31 -7.38
N ASN A 83 -14.48 -11.67 -6.20
CA ASN A 83 -13.66 -12.36 -5.20
C ASN A 83 -13.41 -13.85 -5.55
N GLU A 84 -14.20 -14.42 -6.46
CA GLU A 84 -13.97 -15.76 -7.01
C GLU A 84 -12.78 -15.73 -7.96
N LEU A 85 -11.77 -16.58 -7.74
CA LEU A 85 -10.66 -16.67 -8.67
C LEU A 85 -11.10 -17.37 -9.96
N PRO A 86 -10.75 -16.83 -11.14
CA PRO A 86 -10.93 -17.55 -12.39
C PRO A 86 -9.96 -18.75 -12.45
N TYR A 87 -10.34 -19.77 -13.20
CA TYR A 87 -9.44 -20.89 -13.51
C TYR A 87 -8.18 -20.37 -14.21
N ASN A 88 -7.03 -20.92 -13.82
CA ASN A 88 -5.71 -20.59 -14.36
C ASN A 88 -4.75 -21.76 -14.11
N ASP A 89 -3.58 -21.74 -14.75
CA ASP A 89 -2.58 -22.82 -14.67
C ASP A 89 -2.12 -23.13 -13.24
N TYR A 90 -2.25 -22.17 -12.32
CA TYR A 90 -1.84 -22.29 -10.91
C TYR A 90 -3.03 -22.34 -9.95
N TYR A 91 -4.24 -22.64 -10.43
CA TYR A 91 -5.49 -22.54 -9.65
C TYR A 91 -5.44 -23.30 -8.31
N GLU A 92 -4.81 -24.48 -8.30
CA GLU A 92 -4.69 -25.33 -7.10
C GLU A 92 -3.88 -24.68 -5.97
N TYR A 93 -3.01 -23.70 -6.27
CA TYR A 93 -2.20 -22.98 -5.28
C TYR A 93 -3.05 -22.10 -4.35
N TYR A 94 -4.30 -21.83 -4.73
CA TYR A 94 -5.20 -20.91 -4.04
C TYR A 94 -6.26 -21.62 -3.18
N GLY A 95 -6.20 -22.95 -3.09
CA GLY A 95 -7.07 -23.73 -2.23
C GLY A 95 -6.79 -23.53 -0.72
N PRO A 96 -7.75 -23.90 0.15
CA PRO A 96 -9.04 -24.49 -0.20
C PRO A 96 -10.12 -23.47 -0.58
N GLU A 97 -9.90 -22.17 -0.39
CA GLU A 97 -10.96 -21.17 -0.54
C GLU A 97 -11.15 -20.67 -1.98
N PHE A 98 -10.10 -20.71 -2.81
CA PHE A 98 -10.10 -20.21 -4.19
C PHE A 98 -10.62 -18.77 -4.34
N LYS A 99 -10.38 -17.94 -3.31
CA LYS A 99 -10.74 -16.51 -3.30
C LYS A 99 -9.55 -15.61 -3.54
N LEU A 100 -9.83 -14.40 -4.04
CA LEU A 100 -8.86 -13.32 -4.20
C LEU A 100 -8.47 -12.72 -2.85
N HIS A 101 -9.44 -12.28 -2.05
CA HIS A 101 -9.18 -11.57 -0.80
C HIS A 101 -8.77 -12.51 0.34
N ILE A 102 -7.89 -11.98 1.19
CA ILE A 102 -7.40 -12.64 2.42
C ILE A 102 -7.95 -11.92 3.65
N SER A 103 -8.14 -12.67 4.73
CA SER A 103 -8.55 -12.15 6.04
C SER A 103 -7.33 -11.89 6.92
N PRO A 104 -7.38 -10.89 7.82
CA PRO A 104 -6.31 -10.69 8.80
C PRO A 104 -6.25 -11.87 9.77
N SER A 105 -5.06 -12.12 10.31
CA SER A 105 -4.86 -13.09 11.39
C SER A 105 -5.25 -12.49 12.75
N ASN A 106 -5.25 -13.32 13.79
CA ASN A 106 -5.42 -12.90 15.19
C ASN A 106 -4.13 -12.30 15.81
N MET A 107 -3.11 -11.99 15.01
CA MET A 107 -1.88 -11.36 15.48
C MET A 107 -2.19 -10.03 16.19
N PRO A 108 -1.73 -9.83 17.44
CA PRO A 108 -1.94 -8.59 18.16
C PRO A 108 -1.27 -7.41 17.46
N ASN A 109 -1.99 -6.31 17.28
CA ASN A 109 -1.39 -5.06 16.81
C ASN A 109 -0.62 -4.41 17.97
N GLN A 110 0.72 -4.39 17.87
CA GLN A 110 1.59 -3.76 18.86
C GLN A 110 1.76 -2.24 18.65
N ASN A 111 1.17 -1.69 17.59
CA ASN A 111 1.20 -0.26 17.29
C ASN A 111 0.02 0.43 17.98
N SER A 112 0.24 0.94 19.19
CA SER A 112 -0.77 1.75 19.90
C SER A 112 -0.99 3.08 19.20
N SER A 113 -2.17 3.67 19.37
CA SER A 113 -2.49 4.99 18.80
C SER A 113 -1.49 6.06 19.25
N ASP A 114 -1.14 6.10 20.54
CA ASP A 114 -0.16 7.03 21.09
C ASP A 114 1.22 6.91 20.44
N TYR A 115 1.67 5.67 20.16
CA TYR A 115 2.94 5.43 19.48
C TYR A 115 2.91 5.98 18.05
N LEU A 116 1.85 5.69 17.30
CA LEU A 116 1.66 6.15 15.94
C LEU A 116 1.56 7.68 15.86
N ASP A 117 0.80 8.30 16.78
CA ASP A 117 0.64 9.75 16.83
C ASP A 117 1.95 10.46 17.18
N LYS A 118 2.73 9.94 18.13
CA LYS A 118 4.06 10.49 18.45
C LYS A 118 5.01 10.46 17.25
N ILE A 119 4.99 9.39 16.45
CA ILE A 119 5.79 9.32 15.22
C ILE A 119 5.25 10.29 14.17
N LYS A 120 3.93 10.34 13.99
CA LYS A 120 3.28 11.24 13.03
C LYS A 120 3.63 12.70 13.29
N VAL A 121 3.58 13.15 14.55
CA VAL A 121 3.97 14.52 14.93
C VAL A 121 5.41 14.81 14.50
N LYS A 122 6.36 13.95 14.87
CA LYS A 122 7.78 14.11 14.46
C LYS A 122 7.96 14.17 12.94
N LEU A 123 7.23 13.34 12.19
CA LEU A 123 7.28 13.37 10.72
C LEU A 123 6.70 14.67 10.16
N PHE A 124 5.64 15.23 10.77
CA PHE A 124 5.06 16.49 10.34
C PHE A 124 5.98 17.67 10.65
N ASP A 125 6.69 17.65 11.78
CA ASP A 125 7.70 18.66 12.12
C ASP A 125 8.84 18.64 11.09
N ASN A 126 9.28 17.45 10.66
CA ASN A 126 10.31 17.31 9.61
C ASN A 126 9.83 17.76 8.22
N LEU A 127 8.52 17.74 7.97
CA LEU A 127 7.90 18.20 6.73
C LEU A 127 7.49 19.68 6.82
N HIS A 128 7.87 20.39 7.88
CA HIS A 128 7.65 21.82 8.00
C HIS A 128 8.63 22.57 7.09
N ILE A 129 8.10 23.50 6.29
CA ILE A 129 8.91 24.46 5.54
C ILE A 129 9.18 25.62 6.51
N PRO A 130 10.45 25.94 6.84
CA PRO A 130 10.76 27.14 7.62
C PRO A 130 10.31 28.39 6.86
N ASP A 131 9.74 29.36 7.57
CA ASP A 131 9.23 30.61 6.97
C ASP A 131 10.26 31.32 6.07
N ASP A 132 11.56 31.20 6.39
CA ASP A 132 12.68 31.81 5.66
C ASP A 132 12.93 31.24 4.25
N ALA A 133 12.41 30.05 3.94
CA ALA A 133 12.58 29.43 2.62
C ALA A 133 11.60 29.98 1.56
N ILE A 134 10.54 30.70 1.99
CA ILE A 134 9.52 31.26 1.11
C ILE A 134 10.04 32.52 0.39
N ASP A 135 11.04 33.21 0.96
CA ASP A 135 11.60 34.45 0.41
C ASP A 135 12.67 34.24 -0.69
N MET A 136 13.02 32.99 -1.03
CA MET A 136 14.04 32.68 -2.05
C MET A 136 13.50 32.43 -3.46
N ASP A 137 12.18 32.37 -3.63
CA ASP A 137 11.52 32.10 -4.93
C ASP A 137 10.78 33.33 -5.51
N LEU A 138 11.09 34.56 -5.05
CA LEU A 138 10.60 35.83 -5.61
C LEU A 138 11.67 36.58 -6.41
#